data_AF-A0A0P1EJF5-F1
#
_entry.id   AF-A0A0P1EJF5-F1
#
_cell.length_a   1.000
_cell.length_b   1.000
_cell.length_c   1.000
_cell.angle_alpha   90.00
_cell.angle_beta   90.00
_cell.angle_gamma   90.00
#
_symmetry.space_group_name_H-M   'P 1'
#
loop_
_entity.id
_entity.type
_entity.pdbx_description
1 polymer ?
#
loop_
_entity_poly.entity_id
_entity_poly.type
_entity_poly.pdbx_seq_one_letter_code
_entity_poly.pdbx_strand_id
1 'polypeptide(L)'
;MIWKTTTHEFTATLCQKTGKTCPALAQMARALAEAMATAQPMTTSEFEVDGSSELTHCDEGCTARFRASPARIRVYCGANTGDSADTLDEYADMMFGPDFSTLPAGVLAALPCAMLQASALAPRPSHQVVQQATA
;
A
#
# COMPACT_ATOMS: atom_id res chain seq x y z
N MET A 1 -2.25 -8.20 9.24
CA MET A 1 -2.87 -7.15 10.10
C MET A 1 -3.77 -6.31 9.21
N ILE A 2 -4.98 -5.96 9.67
CA ILE A 2 -5.90 -5.07 8.94
C ILE A 2 -6.27 -3.91 9.86
N TRP A 3 -6.17 -2.67 9.38
CA TRP A 3 -6.57 -1.47 10.12
C TRP A 3 -7.04 -0.36 9.16
N LYS A 4 -7.66 0.70 9.68
CA LYS A 4 -8.16 1.82 8.86
C LYS A 4 -7.69 3.16 9.42
N THR A 5 -7.46 4.11 8.52
CA THR A 5 -7.46 5.55 8.82
C THR A 5 -8.77 6.16 8.30
N THR A 6 -8.89 7.48 8.32
CA THR A 6 -10.03 8.18 7.70
C THR A 6 -10.04 8.04 6.17
N THR A 7 -8.88 7.83 5.55
CA THR A 7 -8.72 7.86 4.08
C THR A 7 -8.45 6.49 3.48
N HIS A 8 -7.83 5.56 4.20
CA HIS A 8 -7.42 4.26 3.66
C HIS A 8 -7.67 3.09 4.62
N GLU A 9 -7.99 1.92 4.05
CA GLU A 9 -7.88 0.62 4.72
C GLU A 9 -6.54 -0.02 4.38
N PHE A 10 -5.82 -0.48 5.39
CA PHE A 10 -4.50 -1.07 5.29
C PHE A 10 -4.59 -2.56 5.58
N THR A 11 -3.96 -3.36 4.73
CA THR A 11 -3.77 -4.80 4.89
C THR A 11 -2.29 -5.12 4.71
N ALA A 12 -1.71 -5.83 5.67
CA ALA A 12 -0.29 -6.18 5.65
C ALA A 12 -0.03 -7.65 5.98
N THR A 13 0.96 -8.24 5.31
CA THR A 13 1.48 -9.58 5.60
C THR A 13 2.38 -9.55 6.84
N LEU A 14 2.74 -10.73 7.35
CA LEU A 14 3.85 -10.86 8.30
C LEU A 14 5.18 -10.80 7.54
N CYS A 15 6.23 -10.33 8.23
CA CYS A 15 7.58 -10.39 7.70
C CYS A 15 8.10 -11.82 7.75
N GLN A 16 8.46 -12.39 6.61
CA GLN A 16 8.98 -13.75 6.49
C GLN A 16 10.34 -13.91 7.18
N LYS A 17 11.13 -12.84 7.32
CA LYS A 17 12.40 -12.88 8.05
C LYS A 17 12.21 -12.98 9.57
N THR A 18 11.21 -12.28 10.13
CA THR A 18 11.06 -12.14 11.59
C THR A 18 9.86 -12.87 12.17
N GLY A 19 8.94 -13.34 11.32
CA GLY A 19 7.64 -13.90 11.71
C GLY A 19 6.66 -12.90 12.33
N LYS A 20 7.00 -11.61 12.36
CA LYS A 20 6.23 -10.56 13.03
C LYS A 20 5.79 -9.47 12.05
N THR A 21 4.86 -8.62 12.48
CA THR A 21 4.49 -7.41 11.73
C THR A 21 5.68 -6.46 11.64
N CYS A 22 5.96 -5.92 10.45
CA CYS A 22 7.03 -4.95 10.26
C CYS A 22 6.53 -3.53 10.64
N PRO A 23 7.06 -2.90 11.71
CA PRO A 23 6.62 -1.57 12.13
C PRO A 23 7.03 -0.48 11.14
N ALA A 24 8.24 -0.56 10.55
CA ALA A 24 8.70 0.43 9.57
C ALA A 24 7.88 0.42 8.29
N LEU A 25 7.47 -0.76 7.81
CA LEU A 25 6.52 -0.91 6.70
C LEU A 25 5.20 -0.17 6.99
N ALA A 26 4.62 -0.39 8.17
CA ALA A 26 3.37 0.25 8.57
C ALA A 26 3.51 1.76 8.70
N GLN A 27 4.64 2.26 9.22
CA GLN A 27 4.93 3.69 9.32
C GLN A 27 5.09 4.33 7.94
N MET A 28 5.87 3.71 7.06
CA MET A 28 6.08 4.18 5.69
C MET A 28 4.76 4.28 4.91
N ALA A 29 3.91 3.25 4.99
CA ALA A 29 2.62 3.27 4.32
C ALA A 29 1.69 4.37 4.83
N ARG A 30 1.73 4.68 6.13
CA ARG A 30 0.96 5.81 6.71
C ARG A 30 1.47 7.15 6.18
N ALA A 31 2.79 7.35 6.17
CA ALA A 31 3.40 8.57 5.63
C ALA A 31 3.06 8.77 4.15
N LEU A 32 3.07 7.69 3.35
CA LEU A 32 2.64 7.74 1.94
C LEU A 32 1.15 8.10 1.81
N ALA A 33 0.28 7.52 2.64
CA ALA A 33 -1.14 7.84 2.62
C ALA A 33 -1.43 9.31 2.98
N GLU A 34 -0.72 9.85 3.98
CA GLU A 34 -0.79 11.26 4.36
C GLU A 34 -0.26 12.18 3.25
N ALA A 35 0.84 11.80 2.59
CA ALA A 35 1.39 12.54 1.46
C ALA A 35 0.41 12.56 0.27
N MET A 36 -0.20 11.42 -0.08
CA MET A 36 -1.19 11.35 -1.16
C MET A 36 -2.43 12.19 -0.84
N ALA A 37 -2.95 12.14 0.40
CA ALA A 37 -4.07 12.97 0.83
C ALA A 37 -3.74 14.47 0.78
N THR A 38 -2.51 14.84 1.14
CA THR A 38 -2.04 16.24 1.07
C THR A 38 -1.90 16.72 -0.37
N ALA A 39 -1.43 15.87 -1.28
CA ALA A 39 -1.25 16.21 -2.69
C ALA A 39 -2.58 16.30 -3.46
N GLN A 40 -3.62 15.59 -3.00
CA GLN A 40 -4.90 15.42 -3.70
C GLN A 40 -5.52 16.69 -4.31
N PRO A 41 -5.53 17.88 -3.65
CA PRO A 41 -6.11 19.09 -4.24
C PRO A 41 -5.35 19.64 -5.45
N MET A 42 -4.09 19.22 -5.62
CA MET A 42 -3.17 19.71 -6.65
C MET A 42 -2.87 18.66 -7.72
N THR A 43 -3.41 17.45 -7.59
CA THR A 43 -3.14 16.32 -8.46
C THR A 43 -4.43 15.72 -9.02
N THR A 44 -4.30 14.86 -10.03
CA THR A 44 -5.43 14.11 -10.61
C THR A 44 -5.54 12.72 -9.99
N SER A 45 -6.61 11.99 -10.32
CA SER A 45 -6.75 10.57 -9.96
C SER A 45 -5.62 9.70 -10.47
N GLU A 46 -5.01 10.10 -11.60
CA GLU A 46 -3.93 9.38 -12.29
C GLU A 46 -2.53 9.69 -11.72
N PHE A 47 -2.45 10.55 -10.72
CA PHE A 47 -1.17 10.88 -10.10
C PHE A 47 -0.61 9.66 -9.36
N GLU A 48 0.64 9.33 -9.66
CA GLU A 48 1.36 8.22 -9.04
C GLU A 48 2.79 8.65 -8.70
N VAL A 49 3.29 8.13 -7.58
CA VAL A 49 4.71 8.21 -7.21
C VAL A 49 5.20 6.82 -6.86
N ASP A 50 6.29 6.40 -7.50
CA ASP A 50 7.02 5.20 -7.16
C ASP A 50 8.44 5.53 -6.67
N GLY A 51 9.06 4.58 -5.98
CA GLY A 51 10.42 4.72 -5.53
C GLY A 51 10.89 3.62 -4.59
N SER A 52 12.03 3.87 -3.96
CA SER A 52 12.63 2.97 -2.98
C SER A 52 13.18 3.72 -1.77
N SER A 53 13.24 3.04 -0.63
CA SER A 53 13.84 3.54 0.60
C SER A 53 14.53 2.41 1.36
N GLU A 54 15.47 2.74 2.23
CA GLU A 54 16.04 1.80 3.19
C GLU A 54 15.30 1.90 4.52
N LEU A 55 14.79 0.77 5.01
CA LEU A 55 14.15 0.68 6.32
C LEU A 55 15.16 0.24 7.37
N THR A 56 15.35 1.06 8.40
CA THR A 56 16.37 0.86 9.45
C THR A 56 15.90 0.02 10.64
N HIS A 57 14.75 -0.65 10.54
CA HIS A 57 14.15 -1.40 11.66
C HIS A 57 14.53 -2.87 11.75
N CYS A 58 15.17 -3.42 10.72
CA CYS A 58 15.69 -4.78 10.73
C CYS A 58 17.21 -4.72 10.85
N ASP A 59 17.83 -5.64 11.61
CA ASP A 59 19.27 -5.65 11.85
C ASP A 59 20.09 -5.76 10.54
N GLU A 60 19.56 -6.48 9.55
CA GLU A 60 20.18 -6.62 8.23
C GLU A 60 19.90 -5.44 7.27
N GLY A 61 19.11 -4.45 7.70
CA GLY A 61 18.49 -3.49 6.78
C GLY A 61 17.40 -4.14 5.91
N CYS A 62 16.53 -3.32 5.35
CA CYS A 62 15.49 -3.80 4.45
C CYS A 62 15.12 -2.74 3.42
N THR A 63 15.54 -2.95 2.17
CA THR A 63 15.12 -2.11 1.05
C THR A 63 13.60 -2.27 0.86
N ALA A 64 12.87 -1.17 0.93
CA ALA A 64 11.46 -1.10 0.59
C ALA A 64 11.30 -0.42 -0.77
N ARG A 65 10.45 -0.99 -1.61
CA ARG A 65 9.97 -0.37 -2.85
C ARG A 65 8.50 -0.01 -2.68
N PHE A 66 8.04 1.05 -3.31
CA PHE A 66 6.66 1.48 -3.18
C PHE A 66 6.12 2.07 -4.47
N ARG A 67 4.80 2.01 -4.59
CA ARG A 67 4.00 2.69 -5.60
C ARG A 67 2.77 3.25 -4.90
N ALA A 68 2.54 4.54 -5.04
CA ALA A 68 1.51 5.27 -4.31
C ALA A 68 0.68 6.14 -5.26
N SER A 69 -0.62 5.93 -5.24
CA SER A 69 -1.63 6.75 -5.90
C SER A 69 -2.73 7.12 -4.88
N PRO A 70 -3.62 8.08 -5.19
CA PRO A 70 -4.77 8.39 -4.35
C PRO A 70 -5.70 7.19 -4.08
N ALA A 71 -5.76 6.20 -4.99
CA ALA A 71 -6.64 5.05 -4.88
C ALA A 71 -6.00 3.86 -4.15
N ARG A 72 -4.69 3.68 -4.33
CA ARG A 72 -3.97 2.51 -3.84
C ARG A 72 -2.50 2.84 -3.56
N ILE A 73 -2.01 2.32 -2.44
CA ILE A 73 -0.60 2.37 -2.05
C ILE A 73 -0.12 0.94 -1.81
N ARG A 74 1.03 0.60 -2.36
CA ARG A 74 1.70 -0.67 -2.10
C ARG A 74 3.14 -0.45 -1.69
N VAL A 75 3.58 -1.25 -0.72
CA VAL A 75 4.96 -1.24 -0.22
C VAL A 75 5.47 -2.67 -0.15
N TYR A 76 6.67 -2.89 -0.66
CA TYR A 76 7.34 -4.18 -0.85
C TYR A 76 8.68 -4.17 -0.14
N CYS A 77 8.78 -4.85 1.00
CA CYS A 77 10.03 -4.98 1.75
C CYS A 77 10.86 -6.15 1.24
N GLY A 78 12.17 -5.97 1.08
CA GLY A 78 13.10 -7.01 0.64
C GLY A 78 12.92 -7.43 -0.81
N ALA A 79 12.20 -6.64 -1.61
CA ALA A 79 12.07 -6.87 -3.05
C ALA A 79 13.41 -6.58 -3.75
N ASN A 80 13.72 -7.36 -4.80
CA ASN A 80 14.90 -7.09 -5.62
C ASN A 80 14.72 -5.75 -6.36
N THR A 81 15.79 -4.98 -6.59
CA THR A 81 15.74 -3.73 -7.36
C THR A 81 15.57 -3.97 -8.86
N GLY A 82 15.88 -5.16 -9.37
CA GLY A 82 15.73 -5.55 -10.77
C GLY A 82 14.31 -5.95 -11.18
N ASP A 83 13.44 -6.31 -10.23
CA ASP A 83 12.05 -6.67 -10.55
C ASP A 83 11.28 -5.42 -11.03
N SER A 84 10.37 -5.55 -12.00
CA SER A 84 9.54 -4.40 -12.40
C SER A 84 8.48 -4.11 -11.33
N ALA A 85 8.04 -2.86 -11.22
CA ALA A 85 6.95 -2.50 -10.32
C ALA A 85 5.66 -3.25 -10.67
N ASP A 86 5.42 -3.50 -11.96
CA ASP A 86 4.23 -4.23 -12.44
C ASP A 86 4.28 -5.69 -12.00
N THR A 87 5.45 -6.33 -12.03
CA THR A 87 5.62 -7.72 -11.55
C THR A 87 5.35 -7.82 -10.04
N LEU A 88 5.81 -6.83 -9.27
CA LEU A 88 5.53 -6.74 -7.84
C LEU A 88 4.03 -6.53 -7.59
N ASP A 89 3.35 -5.72 -8.42
CA ASP A 89 1.92 -5.50 -8.35
C ASP A 89 1.11 -6.77 -8.64
N GLU A 90 1.46 -7.53 -9.68
CA GLU A 90 0.82 -8.81 -9.99
C GLU A 90 0.94 -9.81 -8.83
N TYR A 91 2.12 -9.86 -8.20
CA TYR A 91 2.33 -10.70 -7.02
C TYR A 91 1.52 -10.19 -5.80
N ALA A 92 1.37 -8.89 -5.64
CA ALA A 92 0.51 -8.30 -4.62
C ALA A 92 -0.97 -8.61 -4.87
N ASP A 93 -1.41 -8.61 -6.13
CA ASP A 93 -2.78 -8.95 -6.50
C ASP A 93 -3.12 -10.41 -6.14
N MET A 94 -2.19 -11.35 -6.27
CA MET A 94 -2.38 -12.71 -5.75
C MET A 94 -2.61 -12.76 -4.22
N MET A 95 -2.03 -11.82 -3.47
CA MET A 95 -2.02 -11.85 -2.01
C MET A 95 -3.13 -11.01 -1.37
N PHE A 96 -3.50 -9.91 -2.01
CA PHE A 96 -4.47 -8.93 -1.50
C PHE A 96 -5.73 -8.81 -2.36
N GLY A 97 -5.70 -9.34 -3.59
CA GLY A 97 -6.82 -9.31 -4.51
C GLY A 97 -7.95 -10.25 -4.08
N PRO A 98 -9.18 -9.98 -4.52
CA PRO A 98 -10.32 -10.86 -4.28
C PRO A 98 -10.29 -12.11 -5.18
N ASP A 99 -9.53 -12.06 -6.28
CA ASP A 99 -9.49 -13.07 -7.31
C ASP A 99 -8.30 -14.02 -7.13
N PHE A 100 -8.49 -15.29 -7.50
CA PHE A 100 -7.40 -16.26 -7.57
C PHE A 100 -6.66 -16.09 -8.89
N SER A 101 -5.49 -15.48 -8.85
CA SER A 101 -4.54 -15.43 -9.97
C SER A 101 -3.36 -16.38 -9.73
N THR A 102 -2.68 -16.76 -10.82
CA THR A 102 -1.50 -17.64 -10.78
C THR A 102 -0.33 -16.96 -11.45
N LEU A 103 0.81 -16.88 -10.75
CA LEU A 103 2.09 -16.46 -11.32
C LEU A 103 3.03 -17.67 -11.45
N PRO A 104 3.76 -17.79 -12.58
CA PRO A 104 4.81 -18.79 -12.70
C PRO A 104 5.86 -18.69 -11.58
N ALA A 105 6.38 -19.82 -11.15
CA ALA A 105 7.48 -19.85 -10.20
C ALA A 105 8.73 -19.17 -10.81
N GLY A 106 9.42 -18.35 -10.01
CA GLY A 106 10.64 -17.66 -10.43
C GLY A 106 10.43 -16.37 -11.22
N VAL A 107 9.18 -15.87 -11.33
CA VAL A 107 8.91 -14.55 -11.93
C VAL A 107 9.59 -13.41 -11.17
N LEU A 108 9.66 -13.51 -9.84
CA LEU A 108 10.41 -12.58 -9.00
C LEU A 108 11.77 -13.19 -8.66
N ALA A 109 12.83 -12.39 -8.82
CA ALA A 109 14.18 -12.81 -8.44
C ALA A 109 14.31 -12.97 -6.91
N ALA A 110 13.57 -12.15 -6.15
CA ALA A 110 13.43 -12.31 -4.71
C ALA A 110 12.00 -11.95 -4.28
N LEU A 111 11.37 -12.82 -3.50
CA LEU A 111 10.05 -12.54 -2.95
C LEU A 111 10.14 -11.45 -1.88
N PRO A 112 9.23 -10.46 -1.87
CA PRO A 112 9.13 -9.51 -0.78
C PRO A 112 8.98 -10.24 0.56
N CYS A 113 9.83 -9.90 1.52
CA CYS A 113 9.75 -10.49 2.86
C CYS A 113 8.54 -9.99 3.63
N ALA A 114 8.05 -8.77 3.35
CA ALA A 114 6.80 -8.25 3.88
C ALA A 114 6.14 -7.35 2.84
N MET A 115 4.81 -7.30 2.83
CA MET A 115 4.05 -6.45 1.93
C MET A 115 2.89 -5.78 2.65
N LEU A 116 2.48 -4.63 2.12
CA LEU A 116 1.32 -3.89 2.57
C LEU A 116 0.60 -3.29 1.38
N GLN A 117 -0.73 -3.38 1.39
CA GLN A 117 -1.63 -2.60 0.55
C GLN A 117 -2.47 -1.65 1.40
N ALA A 118 -2.52 -0.38 1.03
CA ALA A 118 -3.51 0.57 1.51
C ALA A 118 -4.47 0.90 0.36
N SER A 119 -5.77 0.67 0.56
CA SER A 119 -6.82 0.96 -0.42
C SER A 119 -7.63 2.15 0.07
N ALA A 120 -7.90 3.12 -0.79
CA ALA A 120 -8.70 4.28 -0.43
C ALA A 120 -10.10 3.86 0.04
N LEU A 121 -10.58 4.48 1.11
CA LEU A 121 -11.97 4.34 1.54
C LEU A 121 -12.85 5.16 0.60
N ALA A 122 -13.96 4.58 0.14
CA ALA A 122 -14.97 5.34 -0.58
C ALA A 122 -15.38 6.56 0.28
N PRO A 123 -15.55 7.75 -0.32
CA PRO A 123 -16.02 8.92 0.42
C PRO A 123 -17.30 8.54 1.17
N ARG A 124 -17.30 8.69 2.50
CA ARG A 124 -18.51 8.47 3.27
C ARG A 124 -19.54 9.48 2.75
N PRO A 125 -20.70 9.04 2.21
CA PRO A 125 -21.71 9.99 1.75
C PRO A 125 -22.06 10.89 2.92
N SER A 126 -21.85 12.20 2.75
CA SER A 126 -22.26 13.20 3.73
C SER A 126 -23.77 13.05 3.89
N HIS A 127 -24.22 12.80 5.12
CA HIS A 127 -25.63 12.81 5.46
C HIS A 127 -26.16 14.20 5.08
N GLN A 128 -26.82 14.32 3.93
CA GLN A 128 -27.51 15.55 3.56
C GLN A 128 -28.62 15.75 4.59
N VAL A 129 -28.40 16.69 5.50
CA VAL A 129 -29.46 17.20 6.36
C VAL A 129 -30.43 17.91 5.43
N VAL A 130 -31.51 17.21 5.06
CA VAL A 130 -32.66 17.81 4.38
C VAL A 130 -33.27 18.79 5.38
N GLN A 131 -32.90 20.07 5.28
CA GLN A 131 -33.64 21.15 5.92
C GLN A 131 -35.00 21.24 5.22
N GLN A 132 -36.00 20.59 5.83
CA GLN A 132 -37.40 20.85 5.52
C GLN A 132 -37.72 22.27 6.02
N ALA A 133 -37.73 23.22 5.10
CA ALA A 133 -38.37 24.51 5.31
C ALA A 133 -39.89 24.29 5.31
N THR A 134 -40.50 24.32 6.49
CA THR A 134 -41.96 24.46 6.62
C THR A 134 -42.33 25.93 6.42
N ALA A 135 -43.19 26.15 5.43
CA ALA A 135 -43.92 27.40 5.20
C ALA A 135 -45.00 27.64 6.27
#